data_AF-A0A2V6Y5R1-F1
#
_entry.id   AF-A0A2V6Y5R1-F1
#
_cell.length_a   1.000
_cell.length_b   1.000
_cell.length_c   1.000
_cell.angle_alpha   90.00
_cell.angle_beta   90.00
_cell.angle_gamma   90.00
#
_symmetry.space_group_name_H-M   'P 1'
#
loop_
_entity.id
_entity.type
_entity.pdbx_description
1 polymer ?
#
loop_
_entity_poly.entity_id
_entity_poly.type
_entity_poly.pdbx_seq_one_letter_code
_entity_poly.pdbx_strand_id
1 'polypeptide(L)'
;MFIGTGVSWIGFRGPQAGIARVSLDGVQVAQVDTYAPAEQLQAVLFSSTGLTADLHILMIDPTGTRNPAATDAFIVVDAFDVTP
;
A
#
# COMPACT_ATOMS: atom_id res chain seq x y z
N MET A 1 -1.23 -12.24 4.57
CA MET A 1 -1.97 -13.23 3.76
C MET A 1 -3.46 -13.01 3.96
N PHE A 2 -4.27 -13.28 2.94
CA PHE A 2 -5.73 -13.17 3.01
C PHE A 2 -6.36 -14.22 2.08
N ILE A 3 -7.63 -14.57 2.34
CA ILE A 3 -8.44 -15.37 1.41
C ILE A 3 -9.55 -14.46 0.92
N GLY A 4 -9.71 -14.34 -0.40
CA GLY A 4 -10.79 -13.55 -0.97
C GLY A 4 -10.48 -13.02 -2.37
N THR A 5 -11.45 -12.31 -2.94
CA THR A 5 -11.42 -11.83 -4.33
C THR A 5 -10.85 -10.42 -4.48
N GLY A 6 -10.47 -9.77 -3.38
CA GLY A 6 -9.86 -8.44 -3.41
C GLY A 6 -9.27 -8.00 -2.08
N VAL A 7 -8.38 -7.01 -2.14
CA VAL A 7 -7.75 -6.40 -0.96
C VAL A 7 -7.46 -4.92 -1.21
N SER A 8 -7.69 -4.09 -0.20
CA SER A 8 -7.28 -2.69 -0.17
C SER A 8 -6.34 -2.44 1.00
N TRP A 9 -5.20 -1.79 0.74
CA TRP A 9 -4.31 -1.27 1.76
C TRP A 9 -4.75 0.14 2.16
N ILE A 10 -5.12 0.28 3.43
CA ILE A 10 -5.47 1.55 4.05
C ILE A 10 -4.29 1.99 4.93
N GLY A 11 -3.88 3.25 4.82
CA GLY A 11 -2.74 3.78 5.56
C GLY A 11 -2.73 5.29 5.62
N PHE A 12 -1.53 5.83 5.78
CA PHE A 12 -1.30 7.27 5.83
C PHE A 12 -0.57 7.74 4.57
N ARG A 13 -0.97 8.91 4.07
CA ARG A 13 -0.15 9.68 3.12
C ARG A 13 0.04 11.11 3.60
N GLY A 14 1.23 11.67 3.41
CA GLY A 14 1.57 13.01 3.90
C GLY A 14 3.01 13.41 3.61
N PRO A 15 3.46 14.57 4.12
CA PRO A 15 4.75 15.15 3.74
C PRO A 15 5.97 14.30 4.13
N GLN A 16 5.84 13.47 5.17
CA GLN A 16 6.89 12.59 5.69
C GLN A 16 6.90 11.18 5.09
N ALA A 17 6.03 10.93 4.12
CA ALA A 17 5.76 9.58 3.64
C ALA A 17 6.62 9.22 2.42
N GLY A 18 6.98 7.94 2.31
CA GLY A 18 7.90 7.41 1.31
C GLY A 18 7.23 6.68 0.16
N ILE A 19 8.02 5.84 -0.51
CA ILE A 19 7.56 5.00 -1.61
C ILE A 19 7.65 3.53 -1.20
N ALA A 20 6.56 2.78 -1.35
CA ALA A 20 6.50 1.35 -1.10
C ALA A 20 6.42 0.55 -2.40
N ARG A 21 7.08 -0.61 -2.45
CA ARG A 21 6.80 -1.64 -3.44
C ARG A 21 5.66 -2.49 -2.93
N VAL A 22 4.66 -2.75 -3.78
CA VAL A 22 3.56 -3.65 -3.47
C VAL A 22 3.66 -4.88 -4.37
N SER A 23 3.65 -6.04 -3.75
CA SER A 23 3.66 -7.33 -4.45
C SER A 23 2.44 -8.16 -4.04
N LEU A 24 1.83 -8.83 -5.00
CA LEU A 24 0.74 -9.78 -4.78
C LEU A 24 1.20 -11.14 -5.32
N ASP A 25 1.15 -12.16 -4.46
CA ASP A 25 1.56 -13.54 -4.77
C ASP A 25 2.99 -13.63 -5.32
N GLY A 26 3.88 -12.81 -4.77
CA GLY A 26 5.30 -12.75 -5.15
C GLY A 26 5.58 -11.95 -6.42
N VAL A 27 4.55 -11.44 -7.11
CA VAL A 27 4.70 -10.58 -8.29
C VAL A 27 4.55 -9.12 -7.88
N GLN A 28 5.51 -8.27 -8.24
CA GLN A 28 5.37 -6.84 -8.04
C GLN A 28 4.23 -6.30 -8.91
N VAL A 29 3.22 -5.71 -8.28
CA VAL A 29 2.02 -5.15 -8.95
C VAL A 29 2.00 -3.63 -8.96
N ALA A 30 2.69 -2.98 -8.01
CA ALA A 30 2.77 -1.52 -7.96
C ALA A 30 4.01 -1.01 -7.24
N GLN A 31 4.32 0.27 -7.48
CA GLN A 31 5.17 1.09 -6.64
C GLN A 31 4.36 2.33 -6.26
N VAL A 32 4.08 2.50 -4.96
CA VAL A 32 3.12 3.47 -4.44
C VAL A 32 3.87 4.58 -3.72
N ASP A 33 3.85 5.80 -4.30
CA ASP A 33 4.29 7.02 -3.63
C ASP A 33 3.18 7.50 -2.68
N THR A 34 3.45 7.42 -1.38
CA THR A 34 2.49 7.85 -0.34
C THR A 34 2.74 9.29 0.09
N TYR A 35 3.55 10.06 -0.63
CA TYR A 35 3.66 11.50 -0.41
C TYR A 35 2.33 12.22 -0.66
N ALA A 36 2.03 13.20 0.18
CA ALA A 36 1.03 14.24 -0.08
C ALA A 36 1.48 15.55 0.60
N PRO A 37 1.14 16.72 0.05
CA PRO A 37 1.51 18.00 0.67
C PRO A 37 0.76 18.28 1.98
N ALA A 38 -0.35 17.58 2.23
CA ALA A 38 -1.10 17.61 3.48
C ALA A 38 -1.37 16.19 3.97
N GLU A 39 -1.46 16.04 5.28
CA GLU A 39 -1.70 14.76 5.93
C GLU A 39 -3.10 14.21 5.62
N GLN A 40 -3.16 12.92 5.30
CA GLN A 40 -4.38 12.17 5.09
C GLN A 40 -4.28 10.85 5.84
N LEU A 41 -5.15 10.71 6.83
CA LEU A 41 -5.29 9.50 7.64
C LEU A 41 -6.25 8.54 6.93
N GLN A 42 -6.04 7.24 7.11
CA GLN A 42 -6.89 6.17 6.58
C GLN A 42 -7.15 6.28 5.06
N ALA A 43 -6.15 6.72 4.30
CA ALA A 43 -6.22 6.78 2.84
C ALA A 43 -6.11 5.37 2.26
N VAL A 44 -6.92 5.04 1.24
CA VAL A 44 -6.71 3.84 0.43
C VAL A 44 -5.51 4.10 -0.48
N LEU A 45 -4.39 3.43 -0.19
CA LEU A 45 -3.11 3.63 -0.87
C LEU A 45 -2.92 2.66 -2.05
N PHE A 46 -3.54 1.50 -1.97
CA PHE A 46 -3.54 0.48 -3.01
C PHE A 46 -4.82 -0.35 -2.94
N SER A 47 -5.32 -0.79 -4.09
CA SER A 47 -6.45 -1.72 -4.15
C SER A 47 -6.26 -2.70 -5.31
N SER A 48 -6.60 -3.96 -5.09
CA SER A 48 -6.66 -5.02 -6.09
C SER A 48 -8.00 -5.73 -5.98
N THR A 49 -8.68 -5.94 -7.10
CA THR A 49 -10.00 -6.59 -7.18
C THR A 49 -10.03 -7.61 -8.31
N GLY A 50 -11.04 -8.49 -8.32
CA GLY A 50 -11.19 -9.49 -9.38
C GLY A 50 -10.17 -10.63 -9.29
N LEU A 51 -9.62 -10.87 -8.10
CA LEU A 51 -8.79 -12.03 -7.83
C LEU A 51 -9.67 -13.28 -7.76
N THR A 52 -9.05 -14.44 -7.98
CA THR A 52 -9.70 -15.72 -7.69
C THR A 52 -10.00 -15.84 -6.20
N ALA A 53 -11.08 -16.53 -5.82
CA ALA A 53 -11.38 -16.79 -4.41
C ALA A 53 -10.43 -17.87 -3.85
N ASP A 54 -9.20 -17.47 -3.57
CA ASP A 54 -8.11 -18.33 -3.08
C ASP A 54 -7.26 -17.59 -2.03
N LEU A 55 -6.24 -18.27 -1.49
CA LEU A 55 -5.24 -17.70 -0.61
C LEU A 55 -4.27 -16.82 -1.40
N HIS A 56 -4.15 -15.58 -0.97
CA HIS A 56 -3.26 -14.58 -1.54
C HIS A 56 -2.28 -14.02 -0.51
N ILE A 57 -1.11 -13.58 -0.99
CA ILE A 57 -0.07 -12.92 -0.18
C ILE A 57 0.16 -11.52 -0.74
N LEU A 58 -0.38 -10.51 -0.05
CA LEU A 58 0.00 -9.11 -0.24
C LEU A 58 1.24 -8.80 0.60
N MET A 59 2.27 -8.24 -0.04
CA MET A 59 3.47 -7.69 0.61
C MET A 59 3.61 -6.21 0.30
N ILE A 60 3.97 -5.43 1.33
CA ILE A 60 4.26 -4.00 1.23
C ILE A 60 5.67 -3.81 1.76
N ASP A 61 6.60 -3.52 0.86
CA ASP A 61 8.01 -3.35 1.16
C ASP A 61 8.38 -1.87 1.08
N PRO A 62 8.77 -1.22 2.20
CA PRO A 62 9.33 0.12 2.16
C PRO A 62 10.61 0.14 1.33
N THR A 63 10.68 1.01 0.32
CA THR A 63 11.87 1.09 -0.53
C THR A 63 13.00 1.90 0.08
N GLY A 64 12.72 2.67 1.15
CA GLY A 64 13.62 3.69 1.69
C GLY A 64 13.76 4.93 0.80
N THR A 65 13.10 4.95 -0.36
CA THR A 65 13.06 6.10 -1.26
C THR A 65 11.80 6.93 -1.02
N ARG A 66 11.82 8.20 -1.44
CA ARG A 66 10.73 9.15 -1.24
C ARG A 66 10.64 10.13 -2.39
N ASN A 67 9.47 10.76 -2.53
CA ASN A 67 9.32 11.95 -3.36
C ASN A 67 10.35 13.02 -2.95
N PRO A 68 10.99 13.77 -3.87
CA PRO A 68 11.92 14.84 -3.50
C PRO A 68 11.32 15.92 -2.59
N ALA A 69 10.00 16.14 -2.67
CA ALA A 69 9.29 17.08 -1.82
C ALA A 69 8.95 16.51 -0.42
N ALA A 70 9.20 15.22 -0.18
CA ALA A 70 8.95 14.59 1.10
C ALA A 70 10.11 14.82 2.08
N THR A 71 9.76 14.97 3.35
CA THR A 71 10.71 15.21 4.44
C THR A 71 11.36 13.93 4.94
N ASP A 72 10.70 12.79 4.79
CA ASP A 72 11.16 11.46 5.20
C ASP A 72 10.55 10.36 4.31
N ALA A 73 10.83 9.09 4.59
CA ALA A 73 10.42 7.93 3.78
C ALA A 73 9.55 6.93 4.56
N PHE A 74 8.68 7.40 5.47
CA PHE A 74 7.84 6.50 6.25
C PHE A 74 6.78 5.81 5.40
N ILE A 75 6.59 4.51 5.64
CA ILE A 75 5.46 3.75 5.12
C ILE A 75 4.62 3.31 6.30
N VAL A 76 3.32 3.61 6.24
CA VAL A 76 2.38 3.34 7.32
C VAL A 76 1.28 2.42 6.80
N VAL A 77 1.08 1.32 7.50
CA VAL A 77 -0.05 0.41 7.30
C VAL A 77 -0.99 0.59 8.48
N ASP A 78 -2.23 0.98 8.21
CA ASP A 78 -3.28 1.09 9.23
C ASP A 78 -4.13 -0.18 9.22
N ALA A 79 -4.72 -0.49 8.05
CA ALA A 79 -5.61 -1.64 7.90
C ALA A 79 -5.51 -2.27 6.51
N PHE A 80 -6.02 -3.51 6.43
CA PHE A 80 -6.36 -4.16 5.17
C PHE A 80 -7.86 -4.44 5.17
N ASP A 81 -8.53 -4.02 4.10
CA ASP A 81 -9.91 -4.40 3.83
C ASP A 81 -9.92 -5.50 2.78
N VAL A 82 -10.53 -6.64 3.08
CA VAL A 82 -10.52 -7.85 2.24
C VAL A 82 -11.93 -8.10 1.74
N THR A 83 -12.07 -8.18 0.41
CA THR A 83 -13.30 -8.65 -0.21
C THR A 83 -13.31 -10.17 -0.19
N PRO A 84 -14.33 -10.82 0.40
CA PRO A 84 -14.43 -12.29 0.43
C PRO A 84 -14.42 -12.95 -0.95
#